data_AF-A0A397SKS1-F1
#
_entry.id   AF-A0A397SKS1-F1
#
_cell.length_a   1.000
_cell.length_b   1.000
_cell.length_c   1.000
_cell.angle_alpha   90.00
_cell.angle_beta   90.00
_cell.angle_gamma   90.00
#
_symmetry.space_group_name_H-M   'P 1'
#
loop_
_entity.id
_entity.type
_entity.pdbx_description
1 polymer ?
#
loop_
_entity_poly.entity_id
_entity_poly.type
_entity_poly.pdbx_seq_one_letter_code
_entity_poly.pdbx_strand_id
1 'polypeptide(L)'
;MFDRKQGLHIPHATAYVIGDLSKEEAEEYFEKHVLSRYVSKFSVYRSEYLKLKCDLYPKKLKYSDKSNSPFWKDSDLIKTMKAIVKAENQGYILEDDLINEISSEQVDSLVNYNFLHYRLTSEFANDIDPSDKIILTVMNQPSVHVMEQVLSEVTSNKK
;
A
#
# COMPACT_ATOMS: atom_id res chain seq x y z
N MET A 1 -29.32 20.53 -9.26
CA MET A 1 -29.59 19.59 -10.36
C MET A 1 -28.70 19.96 -11.54
N PHE A 2 -27.48 19.43 -11.61
CA PHE A 2 -26.66 19.42 -12.82
C PHE A 2 -25.76 18.18 -12.80
N ASP A 3 -26.31 17.08 -13.32
CA ASP A 3 -25.58 15.83 -13.59
C ASP A 3 -25.22 15.89 -15.09
N ARG A 4 -23.98 16.28 -15.41
CA ARG A 4 -23.42 16.14 -16.77
C ARG A 4 -22.18 15.27 -16.71
N LYS A 5 -22.40 13.97 -16.53
CA LYS A 5 -21.39 12.93 -16.79
C LYS A 5 -21.06 12.91 -18.28
N GLN A 6 -19.95 13.53 -18.66
CA GLN A 6 -19.35 13.28 -19.97
C GLN A 6 -18.35 12.14 -19.79
N GLY A 7 -18.74 10.94 -20.19
CA GLY A 7 -17.84 9.79 -20.23
C GLY A 7 -16.97 9.89 -21.48
N LEU A 8 -15.66 10.06 -21.31
CA LEU A 8 -14.72 9.82 -22.41
C LEU A 8 -14.58 8.30 -22.55
N HIS A 9 -15.02 7.74 -23.68
CA HIS A 9 -14.89 6.32 -23.93
C HIS A 9 -13.43 5.97 -24.25
N ILE A 10 -12.71 5.48 -23.24
CA ILE A 10 -11.39 4.89 -23.39
C ILE A 10 -11.58 3.36 -23.28
N PRO A 11 -11.23 2.55 -24.29
CA PRO A 11 -11.57 1.12 -24.34
C PRO A 11 -11.09 0.26 -23.15
N HIS A 12 -10.19 0.79 -22.33
CA HIS A 12 -9.58 0.09 -21.19
C HIS A 12 -9.56 0.93 -19.90
N ALA A 13 -10.23 2.09 -19.86
CA ALA A 13 -10.29 2.94 -18.68
C ALA A 13 -11.63 3.66 -18.59
N THR A 14 -12.30 3.57 -17.44
CA THR A 14 -13.48 4.40 -17.15
C THR A 14 -13.00 5.69 -16.50
N ALA A 15 -12.82 6.75 -17.29
CA ALA A 15 -12.47 8.07 -16.77
C ALA A 15 -13.71 8.73 -16.15
N TYR A 16 -13.67 9.01 -14.85
CA TYR A 16 -14.64 9.87 -14.17
C TYR A 16 -14.09 11.29 -14.15
N VAL A 17 -14.52 12.13 -15.09
CA VAL A 17 -14.27 13.58 -15.01
C VAL A 17 -15.29 14.14 -14.04
N ILE A 18 -14.82 14.59 -12.88
CA ILE A 18 -15.63 15.26 -11.88
C ILE A 18 -15.21 16.73 -11.92
N GLY A 19 -16.10 17.61 -12.37
CA GLY A 19 -15.80 19.04 -12.51
C GLY A 19 -15.67 19.73 -11.15
N ASP A 20 -14.87 20.82 -11.11
CA ASP A 20 -14.61 21.78 -10.03
C ASP A 20 -14.90 21.30 -8.59
N LEU A 21 -14.40 20.13 -8.23
CA LEU A 21 -14.36 19.70 -6.84
C LEU A 21 -13.12 20.28 -6.17
N SER A 22 -13.29 20.73 -4.93
CA SER A 22 -12.16 20.86 -4.00
C SER A 22 -11.50 19.49 -3.77
N LYS A 23 -10.27 19.51 -3.25
CA LYS A 23 -9.52 18.29 -2.97
C LYS A 23 -10.31 17.39 -2.00
N GLU A 24 -10.91 17.99 -0.98
CA GLU A 24 -11.67 17.32 0.05
C GLU A 24 -12.93 16.65 -0.52
N GLU A 25 -13.65 17.32 -1.42
CA GLU A 25 -14.83 16.77 -2.07
C GLU A 25 -14.48 15.62 -3.04
N ALA A 26 -13.32 15.70 -3.71
CA ALA A 26 -12.83 14.65 -4.58
C ALA A 26 -12.45 13.38 -3.79
N GLU A 27 -11.79 13.55 -2.64
CA GLU A 27 -11.45 12.46 -1.72
C GLU A 27 -12.72 11.79 -1.17
N GLU A 28 -13.70 12.57 -0.68
CA GLU A 28 -14.97 12.03 -0.20
C GLU A 28 -15.71 11.25 -1.30
N TYR A 29 -15.72 11.78 -2.53
CA TYR A 29 -16.35 11.10 -3.66
C TYR A 29 -15.65 9.78 -3.99
N PHE A 30 -14.31 9.76 -4.01
CA PHE A 30 -13.52 8.59 -4.28
C PHE A 30 -13.80 7.48 -3.25
N GLU A 31 -13.76 7.81 -1.96
CA GLU A 31 -14.09 6.90 -0.86
C GLU A 31 -15.51 6.32 -1.00
N LYS A 32 -16.49 7.20 -1.15
CA LYS A 32 -17.90 6.82 -1.09
C LYS A 32 -18.39 6.06 -2.32
N HIS A 33 -17.90 6.42 -3.51
CA HIS A 33 -18.48 5.92 -4.77
C HIS A 33 -17.53 5.02 -5.55
N VAL A 34 -16.22 5.29 -5.52
CA VAL A 34 -15.23 4.50 -6.25
C VAL A 34 -14.77 3.34 -5.37
N LEU A 35 -14.24 3.61 -4.18
CA LEU A 35 -13.73 2.59 -3.27
C LEU A 35 -14.84 1.63 -2.82
N SER A 36 -16.00 2.14 -2.41
CA SER A 36 -17.16 1.30 -2.05
C SER A 36 -17.53 0.24 -3.12
N ARG A 37 -17.46 0.62 -4.41
CA ARG A 37 -17.74 -0.31 -5.53
C ARG A 37 -16.61 -1.28 -5.80
N TYR A 38 -15.37 -0.82 -5.71
CA TYR A 38 -14.21 -1.66 -5.97
C TYR A 38 -14.01 -2.71 -4.87
N VAL A 39 -14.28 -2.37 -3.60
CA VAL A 39 -14.22 -3.27 -2.41
C VAL A 39 -14.96 -4.60 -2.63
N SER A 40 -16.01 -4.62 -3.46
CA SER A 40 -16.90 -5.78 -3.61
C SER A 40 -16.45 -6.85 -4.63
N LYS A 41 -15.73 -6.53 -5.72
CA LYS A 41 -15.56 -7.49 -6.83
C LYS A 41 -14.15 -7.72 -7.37
N PHE A 42 -13.25 -6.74 -7.29
CA PHE A 42 -11.85 -6.84 -7.75
C PHE A 42 -11.00 -5.82 -7.01
N SER A 43 -11.13 -5.78 -5.69
CA SER A 43 -10.47 -4.73 -4.91
C SER A 43 -9.03 -5.13 -4.63
N VAL A 44 -8.11 -4.35 -5.19
CA VAL A 44 -6.69 -4.35 -4.79
C VAL A 44 -6.62 -4.39 -3.26
N TYR A 45 -7.44 -3.59 -2.58
CA TYR A 45 -7.63 -3.60 -1.13
C TYR A 45 -7.85 -5.00 -0.51
N ARG A 46 -8.78 -5.82 -1.03
CA ARG A 46 -9.09 -7.15 -0.48
C ARG A 46 -7.95 -8.12 -0.73
N SER A 47 -7.29 -8.01 -1.88
CA SER A 47 -6.11 -8.82 -2.19
C SER A 47 -4.96 -8.48 -1.23
N GLU A 48 -4.67 -7.19 -1.04
CA GLU A 48 -3.66 -6.69 -0.11
C GLU A 48 -3.99 -7.09 1.34
N TYR A 49 -5.25 -6.97 1.76
CA TYR A 49 -5.70 -7.37 3.09
C TYR A 49 -5.56 -8.88 3.33
N LEU A 50 -5.97 -9.71 2.37
CA LEU A 50 -5.80 -11.16 2.48
C LEU A 50 -4.32 -11.56 2.53
N LYS A 51 -3.47 -10.91 1.73
CA LYS A 51 -2.02 -11.11 1.74
C LYS A 51 -1.44 -10.81 3.12
N LEU A 52 -1.66 -9.59 3.65
CA LEU A 52 -1.16 -9.20 4.96
C LEU A 52 -1.70 -10.08 6.10
N LYS A 53 -2.99 -10.44 6.09
CA LYS A 53 -3.59 -11.35 7.08
C LYS A 53 -2.98 -12.75 7.04
N CYS A 54 -2.77 -13.29 5.85
CA CYS A 54 -2.19 -14.62 5.69
C CYS A 54 -0.71 -14.63 6.09
N ASP A 55 0.05 -13.57 5.84
CA ASP A 55 1.45 -13.48 6.28
C ASP A 55 1.60 -13.21 7.80
N LEU A 56 0.69 -12.46 8.42
CA LEU A 56 0.68 -12.27 9.89
C LEU A 56 0.12 -13.47 10.65
N TYR A 57 -0.76 -14.25 10.02
CA TYR A 57 -1.37 -15.43 10.61
C TYR A 57 -1.37 -16.57 9.60
N PRO A 58 -0.21 -17.21 9.37
CA PRO A 58 -0.06 -18.26 8.36
C PRO A 58 -0.93 -19.48 8.69
N LYS A 59 -2.18 -19.48 8.23
CA LYS A 59 -3.08 -20.64 8.31
C LYS A 59 -2.75 -21.62 7.20
N LYS A 60 -1.67 -22.42 7.33
CA LYS A 60 -1.31 -23.55 6.44
C LYS A 60 -1.40 -23.29 4.91
N LEU A 61 -1.55 -22.06 4.46
CA LEU A 61 -1.65 -21.68 3.06
C LEU A 61 -0.22 -21.36 2.63
N LYS A 62 0.44 -22.40 2.10
CA LYS A 62 1.69 -22.24 1.36
C LYS A 62 1.39 -21.26 0.23
N TYR A 63 1.98 -20.07 0.27
CA TYR A 63 2.10 -19.25 -0.92
C TYR A 63 2.85 -20.08 -1.97
N SER A 64 2.15 -20.50 -3.02
CA SER A 64 2.53 -21.64 -3.85
C SER A 64 3.73 -21.42 -4.76
N ASP A 65 4.28 -20.21 -4.82
CA ASP A 65 5.18 -19.85 -5.93
C ASP A 65 6.62 -19.51 -5.49
N LYS A 66 6.91 -19.45 -4.18
CA LYS A 66 8.26 -19.16 -3.66
C LYS A 66 8.76 -20.30 -2.78
N SER A 67 9.95 -20.81 -3.11
CA SER A 67 10.55 -21.98 -2.45
C SER A 67 11.04 -21.70 -1.03
N ASN A 68 11.38 -20.45 -0.75
CA ASN A 68 11.97 -20.04 0.52
C ASN A 68 10.89 -19.59 1.49
N SER A 69 11.15 -19.70 2.78
CA SER A 69 10.31 -19.05 3.80
C SER A 69 10.70 -17.57 3.89
N PRO A 70 9.77 -16.66 4.21
CA PRO A 70 10.13 -15.28 4.47
C PRO A 70 11.08 -15.20 5.67
N PHE A 71 12.06 -14.29 5.60
CA PHE A 71 13.03 -14.08 6.67
C PHE A 71 12.50 -13.18 7.80
N TRP A 72 11.44 -12.41 7.54
CA TRP A 72 10.83 -11.53 8.54
C TRP A 72 9.90 -12.31 9.48
N LYS A 73 9.76 -11.82 10.70
CA LYS A 73 8.77 -12.26 11.69
C LYS A 73 7.58 -11.30 11.71
N ASP A 74 6.50 -11.69 12.37
CA ASP A 74 5.32 -10.84 12.56
C ASP A 74 5.68 -9.47 13.14
N SER A 75 6.64 -9.41 14.07
CA SER A 75 7.14 -8.16 14.64
C SER A 75 7.74 -7.21 13.61
N ASP A 76 8.44 -7.75 12.63
CA ASP A 76 9.17 -7.00 11.61
C ASP A 76 8.17 -6.44 10.58
N LEU A 77 7.18 -7.26 10.21
CA LEU A 77 6.06 -6.81 9.38
C LEU A 77 5.24 -5.73 10.10
N ILE A 78 4.98 -5.87 11.40
CA ILE A 78 4.29 -4.83 12.20
C ILE A 78 5.09 -3.53 12.26
N LYS A 79 6.41 -3.59 12.46
CA LYS A 79 7.29 -2.41 12.43
C LYS A 79 7.25 -1.73 11.06
N THR A 80 7.31 -2.52 10.00
CA THR A 80 7.23 -2.04 8.61
C THR A 80 5.91 -1.32 8.35
N MET A 81 4.77 -1.93 8.70
CA MET A 81 3.44 -1.32 8.56
C MET A 81 3.36 0.02 9.30
N LYS A 82 3.89 0.10 10.53
CA LYS A 82 3.92 1.35 11.29
C LYS A 82 4.75 2.44 10.61
N ALA A 83 5.91 2.07 10.05
CA ALA A 83 6.77 3.01 9.35
C ALA A 83 6.06 3.59 8.11
N ILE A 84 5.41 2.73 7.32
CA ILE A 84 4.65 3.13 6.13
C ILE A 84 3.49 4.05 6.49
N VAL A 85 2.66 3.65 7.45
CA VAL A 85 1.50 4.44 7.90
C VAL A 85 1.94 5.80 8.44
N LYS A 86 3.01 5.85 9.24
CA LYS A 86 3.57 7.11 9.74
C LYS A 86 4.06 8.02 8.60
N ALA A 87 4.52 7.43 7.50
CA ALA A 87 5.04 8.12 6.33
C ALA A 87 3.98 8.34 5.23
N GLU A 88 2.69 8.10 5.48
CA GLU A 88 1.63 8.17 4.45
C GLU A 88 1.63 9.51 3.70
N ASN A 89 1.71 10.63 4.41
CA ASN A 89 1.75 11.97 3.82
C ASN A 89 2.96 12.21 2.91
N GLN A 90 4.06 11.49 3.16
CA GLN A 90 5.28 11.54 2.36
C GLN A 90 5.27 10.49 1.23
N GLY A 91 4.53 9.40 1.40
CA GLY A 91 4.37 8.33 0.41
C GLY A 91 5.54 7.36 0.28
N TYR A 92 6.63 7.54 1.02
CA TYR A 92 7.81 6.67 1.01
C TYR A 92 8.53 6.65 2.35
N ILE A 93 9.33 5.61 2.58
CA ILE A 93 10.27 5.48 3.70
C ILE A 93 11.70 5.33 3.16
N LEU A 94 12.70 5.70 3.96
CA LEU A 94 14.10 5.44 3.62
C LEU A 94 14.46 3.99 3.94
N GLU A 95 15.22 3.35 3.06
CA GLU A 95 15.69 1.98 3.28
C GLU A 95 16.55 1.87 4.53
N ASP A 96 17.55 2.75 4.69
CA ASP A 96 18.46 2.73 5.83
C ASP A 96 17.73 2.79 7.17
N ASP A 97 16.68 3.62 7.27
CA ASP A 97 15.86 3.75 8.47
C ASP A 97 15.13 2.43 8.78
N LEU A 98 14.62 1.74 7.76
CA LEU A 98 13.96 0.45 7.95
C LEU A 98 14.96 -0.67 8.27
N ILE A 99 16.14 -0.67 7.64
CA ILE A 99 17.23 -1.62 7.95
C ILE A 99 17.64 -1.49 9.41
N ASN A 100 17.74 -0.27 9.94
CA ASN A 100 18.06 -0.05 11.35
C ASN A 100 16.97 -0.59 12.30
N GLU A 101 15.72 -0.70 11.84
CA GLU A 101 14.59 -1.20 12.63
C GLU A 101 14.41 -2.73 12.59
N ILE A 102 14.65 -3.35 11.43
CA ILE A 102 14.34 -4.79 11.20
C ILE A 102 15.46 -5.61 10.54
N SER A 103 16.63 -5.02 10.26
CA SER A 103 17.77 -5.54 9.49
C SER A 103 17.57 -5.78 7.99
N SER A 104 18.70 -5.76 7.26
CA SER A 104 18.78 -5.82 5.80
C SER A 104 18.13 -7.07 5.23
N GLU A 105 18.39 -8.25 5.80
CA GLU A 105 17.85 -9.52 5.29
C GLU A 105 16.31 -9.54 5.28
N GLN A 106 15.68 -8.90 6.28
CA GLN A 106 14.22 -8.80 6.38
C GLN A 106 13.67 -7.79 5.38
N VAL A 107 14.35 -6.66 5.18
CA VAL A 107 13.98 -5.67 4.15
C VAL A 107 14.03 -6.31 2.76
N ASP A 108 15.14 -6.98 2.44
CA ASP A 108 15.31 -7.71 1.17
C ASP A 108 14.21 -8.77 0.99
N SER A 109 13.88 -9.49 2.06
CA SER A 109 12.79 -10.45 2.03
C SER A 109 11.46 -9.75 1.74
N LEU A 110 11.13 -8.64 2.41
CA LEU A 110 9.88 -7.89 2.19
C LEU A 110 9.76 -7.38 0.74
N VAL A 111 10.87 -6.92 0.15
CA VAL A 111 10.92 -6.56 -1.27
C VAL A 111 10.71 -7.78 -2.16
N ASN A 112 11.43 -8.87 -1.88
CA ASN A 112 11.31 -10.12 -2.63
C ASN A 112 9.88 -10.65 -2.64
N TYR A 113 9.08 -10.41 -1.59
CA TYR A 113 7.67 -10.80 -1.49
C TYR A 113 6.67 -9.74 -1.94
N ASN A 114 7.13 -8.67 -2.57
CA ASN A 114 6.30 -7.59 -3.11
C ASN A 114 5.48 -6.88 -2.01
N PHE A 115 6.00 -6.75 -0.80
CA PHE A 115 5.43 -5.87 0.22
C PHE A 115 5.97 -4.45 0.09
N LEU A 116 7.23 -4.35 -0.32
CA LEU A 116 7.94 -3.11 -0.56
C LEU A 116 8.52 -3.13 -1.98
N HIS A 117 8.71 -1.95 -2.53
CA HIS A 117 9.28 -1.76 -3.85
C HIS A 117 10.36 -0.69 -3.77
N TYR A 118 11.52 -0.98 -4.35
CA TYR A 118 12.53 0.03 -4.61
C TYR A 118 11.98 1.04 -5.61
N ARG A 119 12.11 2.32 -5.29
CA ARG A 119 11.81 3.39 -6.22
C ARG A 119 13.10 3.96 -6.77
N LEU A 120 13.11 4.23 -8.07
CA LEU A 120 14.26 4.86 -8.72
C LEU A 120 14.48 6.25 -8.13
N THR A 121 15.76 6.62 -8.01
CA THR A 121 16.18 7.92 -7.50
C THR A 121 15.68 9.05 -8.39
N SER A 122 15.80 10.29 -7.89
CA SER A 122 15.34 11.50 -8.56
C SER A 122 15.81 11.70 -10.01
N GLU A 123 16.89 11.03 -10.43
CA GLU A 123 17.33 11.01 -11.84
C GLU A 123 16.24 10.52 -12.80
N PHE A 124 15.30 9.70 -12.31
CA PHE A 124 14.21 9.13 -13.08
C PHE A 124 12.81 9.47 -12.53
N ALA A 125 12.73 10.18 -11.41
CA ALA A 125 11.48 10.52 -10.72
C ALA A 125 11.42 12.02 -10.39
N ASN A 126 10.57 12.77 -11.10
CA ASN A 126 10.46 14.23 -10.96
C ASN A 126 9.65 14.68 -9.73
N ASP A 127 8.95 13.77 -9.07
CA ASP A 127 8.08 14.06 -7.92
C ASP A 127 8.77 13.87 -6.56
N ILE A 128 10.06 13.50 -6.57
CA ILE A 128 10.84 13.26 -5.36
C ILE A 128 12.04 14.20 -5.36
N ASP A 129 12.28 14.84 -4.23
CA ASP A 129 13.47 15.68 -4.05
C ASP A 129 14.75 14.86 -4.27
N PRO A 130 15.78 15.44 -4.90
CA PRO A 130 17.02 14.76 -5.17
C PRO A 130 17.69 14.33 -3.87
N SER A 131 17.68 13.02 -3.64
CA SER A 131 18.36 12.33 -2.57
C SER A 131 18.99 11.08 -3.16
N ASP A 132 20.29 10.91 -2.93
CA ASP A 132 21.05 9.72 -3.34
C ASP A 132 20.68 8.47 -2.51
N LYS A 133 19.71 8.61 -1.61
CA LYS A 133 19.24 7.54 -0.73
C LYS A 133 18.22 6.65 -1.44
N ILE A 134 18.28 5.37 -1.12
CA ILE A 134 17.30 4.39 -1.56
C ILE A 134 16.01 4.59 -0.75
N ILE A 135 14.88 4.66 -1.46
CA ILE A 135 13.56 4.79 -0.86
C ILE A 135 12.71 3.57 -1.21
N LEU A 136 11.82 3.25 -0.28
CA LEU A 136 10.89 2.13 -0.37
C LEU A 136 9.46 2.66 -0.37
N THR A 137 8.63 2.11 -1.25
CA THR A 137 7.20 2.42 -1.30
C THR A 137 6.37 1.13 -1.28
N VAL A 138 5.11 1.26 -0.88
CA VAL A 138 4.11 0.24 -1.19
C VAL A 138 3.64 0.38 -2.63
N MET A 139 3.01 -0.67 -3.16
CA MET A 139 2.57 -0.69 -4.55
C MET A 139 1.46 0.32 -4.85
N ASN A 140 0.59 0.63 -3.88
CA ASN A 140 -0.58 1.47 -4.08
C ASN A 140 -1.14 1.99 -2.74
N GLN A 141 -1.93 3.07 -2.79
CA GLN A 141 -2.56 3.68 -1.61
C GLN A 141 -3.48 2.73 -0.82
N PRO A 142 -4.29 1.84 -1.46
CA PRO A 142 -5.03 0.83 -0.73
C PRO A 142 -4.17 -0.05 0.19
N SER A 143 -2.93 -0.39 -0.19
CA SER A 143 -2.02 -1.13 0.70
C SER A 143 -1.77 -0.38 2.01
N VAL A 144 -1.64 0.95 2.00
CA VAL A 144 -1.46 1.76 3.22
C VAL A 144 -2.67 1.65 4.13
N HIS A 145 -3.87 1.88 3.59
CA HIS A 145 -5.12 1.83 4.37
C HIS A 145 -5.38 0.43 4.95
N VAL A 146 -5.03 -0.61 4.20
CA VAL A 146 -5.07 -1.99 4.69
C VAL A 146 -4.12 -2.18 5.87
N MET A 147 -2.88 -1.66 5.79
CA MET A 147 -1.92 -1.74 6.88
C MET A 147 -2.42 -1.03 8.14
N GLU A 148 -3.06 0.13 8.00
CA GLU A 148 -3.71 0.84 9.12
C GLU A 148 -4.81 0.01 9.79
N GLN A 149 -5.69 -0.59 8.99
CA GLN A 149 -6.76 -1.46 9.50
C GLN A 149 -6.16 -2.64 10.27
N VAL A 150 -5.18 -3.33 9.67
CA VAL A 150 -4.52 -4.50 10.26
C VAL A 150 -3.81 -4.13 11.57
N LEU A 151 -3.12 -2.99 11.63
CA LEU A 151 -2.50 -2.49 12.86
C LEU A 151 -3.54 -2.23 13.97
N SER A 152 -4.70 -1.68 13.60
CA SER A 152 -5.82 -1.44 14.52
C SER A 152 -6.41 -2.75 15.06
N GLU A 153 -6.49 -3.80 14.25
CA GLU A 153 -6.93 -5.13 14.67
C GLU A 153 -5.91 -5.81 15.60
N VAL A 154 -4.63 -5.76 15.25
CA VAL A 154 -3.54 -6.35 16.05
C VAL A 154 -3.41 -5.68 17.43
N THR A 155 -3.65 -4.37 17.50
CA THR A 155 -3.65 -3.64 18.78
C THR A 155 -4.90 -3.92 19.61
N SER A 156 -6.06 -4.09 18.98
CA SER A 156 -7.32 -4.43 19.65
C SER A 156 -7.32 -5.84 20.23
N ASN A 157 -6.72 -6.82 19.55
CA ASN A 157 -6.63 -8.21 20.03
C ASN A 157 -5.63 -8.43 21.18
N LYS A 158 -4.83 -7.40 21.53
CA LYS A 158 -3.88 -7.43 22.66
C LYS A 158 -4.46 -6.84 23.96
N LYS A 159 -5.67 -6.28 23.92
CA LYS A 159 -6.44 -5.86 25.10
C LYS A 159 -7.33 -6.99 25.59
#